data_AF-A0A2H0QT89-F1
#
_entry.id   AF-A0A2H0QT89-F1
#
_cell.length_a   1.000
_cell.length_b   1.000
_cell.length_c   1.000
_cell.angle_alpha   90.00
_cell.angle_beta   90.00
_cell.angle_gamma   90.00
#
_symmetry.space_group_name_H-M   'P 1'
#
loop_
_entity.id
_entity.type
_entity.pdbx_description
1 polymer ?
#
loop_
_entity_poly.entity_id
_entity_poly.type
_entity_poly.pdbx_seq_one_letter_code
_entity_poly.pdbx_strand_id
1 'polypeptide(L)'
;MTLFGLKTVAWFDIWSIEHFLSGITVLFVARYISHRFVFTNKQIEEGLELKFYISYILCLCYMWEAVEFYLEAGYTNIDAITYWFQGVEFWGNRLITDPLLSVIGAIIGFRFPLLAWPTRILCVSWLLIHVFYFPHSMYLHEILN
;
A
#
# COMPACT_ATOMS: atom_id res chain seq x y z
N MET A 1 7.62 8.51 -19.61
CA MET A 1 7.89 7.82 -18.33
C MET A 1 8.59 8.80 -17.42
N THR A 2 8.07 9.00 -16.21
CA THR A 2 8.60 9.96 -15.23
C THR A 2 8.89 9.25 -13.92
N LEU A 3 9.72 9.85 -13.06
CA LEU A 3 9.97 9.27 -11.74
C LEU A 3 8.74 9.45 -10.84
N PHE A 4 8.23 10.68 -10.71
CA PHE A 4 7.05 11.01 -9.92
C PHE A 4 6.01 11.70 -10.82
N GLY A 5 4.73 11.38 -10.69
CA GLY A 5 3.69 12.00 -11.52
C GLY A 5 2.40 11.21 -11.63
N LEU A 6 1.69 11.38 -12.76
CA LEU A 6 0.46 10.66 -13.05
C LEU A 6 0.71 9.14 -13.11
N LYS A 7 -0.20 8.37 -12.50
CA LYS A 7 -0.06 6.92 -12.29
C LYS A 7 0.12 6.14 -13.58
N THR A 8 -0.37 6.66 -14.71
CA THR A 8 -0.29 5.99 -16.02
C THR A 8 1.12 5.97 -16.61
N VAL A 9 2.05 6.81 -16.12
CA VAL A 9 3.38 6.99 -16.71
C VAL A 9 4.52 7.09 -15.70
N ALA A 10 4.22 7.21 -14.41
CA ALA A 10 5.19 7.46 -13.35
C ALA A 10 5.59 6.18 -12.61
N TRP A 11 6.83 6.14 -12.13
CA TRP A 11 7.30 5.08 -11.23
C TRP A 11 6.79 5.23 -9.80
N PHE A 12 6.48 6.45 -9.39
CA PHE A 12 5.91 6.82 -8.12
C PHE A 12 4.76 7.79 -8.40
N ASP A 13 3.68 7.65 -7.67
CA ASP A 13 2.59 8.61 -7.71
C ASP A 13 2.26 9.08 -6.30
N ILE A 14 1.16 9.80 -6.14
CA ILE A 14 0.76 10.27 -4.81
C ILE A 14 0.38 9.13 -3.85
N TRP A 15 -0.07 7.98 -4.37
CA TRP A 15 -0.48 6.82 -3.58
C TRP A 15 0.70 5.97 -3.12
N SER A 16 1.89 6.13 -3.73
CA SER A 16 3.15 5.60 -3.20
C SER A 16 3.40 5.97 -1.72
N ILE A 17 2.92 7.14 -1.26
CA ILE A 17 2.95 7.52 0.17
C ILE A 17 2.10 6.56 1.00
N GLU A 18 0.90 6.24 0.53
CA GLU A 18 -0.03 5.35 1.21
C GLU A 18 0.50 3.91 1.24
N HIS A 19 1.14 3.42 0.18
CA HIS A 19 1.81 2.11 0.19
C HIS A 19 2.90 2.03 1.25
N PHE A 20 3.74 3.06 1.35
CA PHE A 20 4.77 3.14 2.38
C PHE A 20 4.17 3.13 3.81
N LEU A 21 3.17 3.98 4.07
CA LEU A 21 2.50 4.07 5.37
C LEU A 21 1.75 2.76 5.71
N SER A 22 1.08 2.17 4.73
CA SER A 22 0.39 0.89 4.87
C SER A 22 1.35 -0.23 5.21
N GLY A 23 2.54 -0.26 4.61
CA GLY A 23 3.61 -1.21 4.94
C GLY A 23 3.96 -1.25 6.43
N ILE A 24 4.12 -0.07 7.05
CA ILE A 24 4.35 0.06 8.51
C ILE A 24 3.17 -0.54 9.27
N THR A 25 1.93 -0.17 8.91
CA THR A 25 0.72 -0.61 9.62
C THR A 25 0.51 -2.13 9.52
N VAL A 26 0.63 -2.69 8.30
CA VAL A 26 0.46 -4.11 8.00
C VAL A 26 1.49 -4.96 8.72
N LEU A 27 2.74 -4.47 8.89
CA LEU A 27 3.72 -5.17 9.72
C LEU A 27 3.20 -5.46 11.13
N PHE A 28 2.60 -4.48 11.82
CA PHE A 28 2.12 -4.69 13.18
C PHE A 28 0.96 -5.69 13.23
N VAL A 29 0.12 -5.72 12.19
CA VAL A 29 -0.92 -6.74 12.04
C VAL A 29 -0.29 -8.11 11.83
N ALA A 30 0.71 -8.22 10.95
CA ALA A 30 1.44 -9.45 10.70
C ALA A 30 2.12 -9.99 11.97
N ARG A 31 2.74 -9.11 12.78
CA ARG A 31 3.32 -9.44 14.09
C ARG A 31 2.27 -9.94 15.08
N TYR A 32 1.13 -9.25 15.15
CA TYR A 32 0.05 -9.66 16.04
C TYR A 32 -0.45 -11.06 15.68
N ILE A 33 -0.71 -11.31 14.39
CA ILE A 33 -1.16 -12.61 13.89
C ILE A 33 -0.09 -13.68 14.11
N SER A 34 1.17 -13.39 13.79
CA SER A 34 2.27 -14.36 13.89
C SER A 34 2.49 -14.81 15.33
N HIS A 35 2.57 -13.89 16.29
CA HIS A 35 2.75 -14.22 17.70
C HIS A 35 1.53 -14.97 18.27
N ARG A 36 0.32 -14.64 17.80
CA ARG A 36 -0.91 -15.23 18.33
C ARG A 36 -1.22 -16.62 17.78
N PHE A 37 -0.88 -16.89 16.52
CA PHE A 37 -1.36 -18.07 15.80
C PHE A 37 -0.28 -18.92 15.12
N VAL A 38 0.86 -18.33 14.73
CA VAL A 38 1.87 -19.02 13.90
C VAL A 38 3.04 -19.52 14.74
N PHE A 39 3.56 -18.64 15.60
CA PHE A 39 4.78 -18.88 16.37
C PHE A 39 4.54 -19.16 17.85
N THR A 40 3.30 -19.49 18.22
CA THR A 40 2.97 -19.84 19.61
C THR A 40 3.80 -21.04 20.05
N ASN A 41 4.65 -20.86 21.07
CA ASN A 41 5.49 -21.88 21.71
C ASN A 41 6.62 -22.52 20.89
N LYS A 42 7.13 -21.88 19.82
CA LYS A 42 8.31 -22.38 19.10
C LYS A 42 9.50 -21.43 19.18
N GLN A 43 10.70 -21.97 19.41
CA GLN A 43 11.94 -21.28 19.06
C GLN A 43 11.92 -21.11 17.54
N ILE A 44 11.73 -19.88 17.08
CA ILE A 44 11.76 -19.54 15.66
C ILE A 44 13.22 -19.44 15.25
N GLU A 45 13.58 -20.06 14.13
CA GLU A 45 14.89 -19.83 13.51
C GLU A 45 15.09 -18.35 13.23
N GLU A 46 16.29 -17.85 13.52
CA GLU A 46 16.65 -16.45 13.30
C GLU A 46 16.43 -16.08 11.82
N GLY A 47 15.60 -15.06 11.58
CA GLY A 47 15.26 -14.58 10.23
C GLY A 47 14.03 -15.22 9.57
N LEU A 48 13.48 -16.34 10.09
CA LEU A 48 12.22 -16.90 9.57
C LEU A 48 11.04 -15.94 9.81
N GLU A 49 11.06 -15.24 10.95
CA GLU A 49 10.05 -14.25 11.31
C GLU A 49 9.99 -13.09 10.30
N LEU A 50 11.14 -12.52 9.94
CA LEU A 50 11.21 -11.43 8.96
C LEU A 50 10.75 -11.88 7.57
N LYS A 51 11.15 -13.10 7.15
CA LYS A 51 10.68 -13.69 5.88
C LYS A 51 9.16 -13.82 5.87
N PHE A 52 8.57 -14.32 6.96
CA PHE A 52 7.12 -14.41 7.10
C PHE A 52 6.44 -13.03 6.97
N TYR A 53 6.96 -12.01 7.64
CA TYR A 53 6.41 -10.65 7.53
C TYR A 53 6.47 -10.10 6.11
N ILE A 54 7.62 -10.20 5.45
CA ILE A 54 7.78 -9.74 4.07
C ILE A 54 6.82 -10.50 3.14
N SER A 55 6.74 -11.83 3.25
CA SER A 55 5.81 -12.63 2.44
C SER A 55 4.35 -12.25 2.68
N TYR A 56 3.96 -12.02 3.94
CA TYR A 56 2.60 -11.59 4.29
C TYR A 56 2.25 -10.22 3.70
N ILE A 57 3.17 -9.25 3.82
CA ILE A 57 2.99 -7.89 3.29
C ILE A 57 2.90 -7.92 1.76
N LEU A 58 3.81 -8.62 1.09
CA LEU A 58 3.79 -8.73 -0.38
C LEU A 58 2.50 -9.41 -0.87
N CYS A 59 2.03 -10.45 -0.17
CA CYS A 59 0.76 -11.09 -0.50
C CYS A 59 -0.41 -10.09 -0.46
N LEU A 60 -0.54 -9.32 0.63
CA LEU A 60 -1.59 -8.31 0.75
C LEU A 60 -1.43 -7.18 -0.29
N CYS A 61 -0.20 -6.74 -0.56
CA CYS A 61 0.07 -5.73 -1.57
C CYS A 61 -0.40 -6.22 -2.95
N TYR A 62 0.02 -7.40 -3.41
CA TYR A 62 -0.40 -7.93 -4.71
C TYR A 62 -1.89 -8.26 -4.77
N MET A 63 -2.52 -8.65 -3.66
CA MET A 63 -3.98 -8.77 -3.60
C MET A 63 -4.65 -7.41 -3.82
N TRP A 64 -4.14 -6.35 -3.20
CA TRP A 64 -4.62 -4.99 -3.42
C TRP A 64 -4.39 -4.53 -4.87
N GLU A 65 -3.20 -4.71 -5.43
CA GLU A 65 -2.90 -4.38 -6.83
C GLU A 65 -3.86 -5.08 -7.81
N ALA A 66 -4.18 -6.36 -7.54
CA ALA A 66 -5.13 -7.09 -8.36
C ALA A 66 -6.56 -6.54 -8.25
N VAL A 67 -6.98 -6.14 -7.04
CA VAL A 67 -8.27 -5.47 -6.82
C VAL A 67 -8.29 -4.13 -7.54
N GLU A 68 -7.27 -3.32 -7.38
CA GLU A 68 -7.20 -2.01 -8.02
C GLU A 68 -7.25 -2.13 -9.54
N PHE A 69 -6.45 -3.01 -10.14
CA PHE A 69 -6.51 -3.25 -11.59
C PHE A 69 -7.92 -3.64 -12.06
N TYR A 70 -8.66 -4.42 -11.27
CA TYR A 70 -10.05 -4.76 -11.55
C TYR A 70 -10.99 -3.54 -11.50
N LEU A 71 -10.77 -2.62 -10.56
CA LEU A 71 -11.50 -1.36 -10.45
C LEU A 71 -11.18 -0.40 -11.60
N GLU A 72 -9.90 -0.26 -11.96
CA GLU A 72 -9.42 0.55 -13.10
C GLU A 72 -9.98 0.06 -14.44
N ALA A 73 -10.10 -1.26 -14.60
CA ALA A 73 -10.68 -1.88 -15.79
C ALA A 73 -12.21 -1.69 -15.89
N GLY A 74 -12.86 -1.16 -14.84
CA GLY A 74 -14.28 -0.86 -14.84
C GLY A 74 -15.19 -2.07 -14.66
N TYR A 75 -14.65 -3.21 -14.19
CA TYR A 75 -15.43 -4.44 -14.06
C TYR A 75 -16.52 -4.40 -12.97
N THR A 76 -16.52 -3.37 -12.10
CA THR A 76 -17.58 -3.15 -11.12
C THR A 76 -18.89 -2.69 -11.74
N ASN A 77 -18.88 -2.16 -12.98
CA ASN A 77 -20.03 -1.50 -13.62
C ASN A 77 -20.62 -0.34 -12.80
N ILE A 78 -19.82 0.29 -11.93
CA ILE A 78 -20.21 1.45 -11.13
C ILE A 78 -19.40 2.65 -11.61
N ASP A 79 -20.05 3.55 -12.36
CA ASP A 79 -19.41 4.70 -13.01
C ASP A 79 -18.56 5.54 -12.06
N ALA A 80 -19.05 5.78 -10.83
CA ALA A 80 -18.33 6.55 -9.82
C ALA A 80 -16.99 5.91 -9.42
N ILE A 81 -16.94 4.58 -9.31
CA ILE A 81 -15.72 3.85 -8.95
C ILE A 81 -14.77 3.83 -10.14
N THR A 82 -15.26 3.51 -11.34
CA THR A 82 -14.45 3.50 -12.56
C THR A 82 -13.87 4.87 -12.86
N TYR A 83 -14.63 5.94 -12.62
CA TYR A 83 -14.15 7.31 -12.74
C TYR A 83 -13.09 7.63 -11.68
N TRP A 84 -13.29 7.23 -10.43
CA TRP A 84 -12.31 7.49 -9.37
C TRP A 84 -10.97 6.82 -9.65
N PHE A 85 -11.01 5.56 -10.12
CA PHE A 85 -9.84 4.77 -10.51
C PHE A 85 -9.38 5.01 -11.95
N GLN A 86 -9.88 6.02 -12.66
CA GLN A 86 -9.60 6.21 -14.08
C GLN A 86 -8.10 6.22 -14.43
N GLY A 87 -7.78 5.62 -15.59
CA GLY A 87 -6.42 5.42 -16.05
C GLY A 87 -5.82 4.14 -15.48
N VAL A 88 -5.18 3.35 -16.34
CA VAL A 88 -4.48 2.14 -15.92
C VAL A 88 -3.10 2.52 -15.40
N GLU A 89 -2.80 2.07 -14.19
CA GLU A 89 -1.50 2.32 -13.58
C GLU A 89 -0.34 1.73 -14.39
N PHE A 90 0.78 2.47 -14.39
CA PHE A 90 2.02 2.03 -14.98
C PHE A 90 2.50 0.74 -14.33
N TRP A 91 2.76 -0.29 -15.14
CA TRP A 91 3.10 -1.63 -14.66
C TRP A 91 4.27 -1.67 -13.67
N GLY A 92 5.24 -0.76 -13.81
CA GLY A 92 6.40 -0.70 -12.90
C GLY A 92 6.07 -0.06 -11.56
N ASN A 93 5.07 0.82 -11.46
CA ASN A 93 4.58 1.30 -10.17
C ASN A 93 3.93 0.12 -9.42
N ARG A 94 2.88 -0.44 -10.06
CA ARG A 94 2.07 -1.58 -9.62
C ARG A 94 2.89 -2.80 -9.18
N LEU A 95 3.82 -3.26 -10.03
CA LEU A 95 4.49 -4.55 -9.80
C LEU A 95 5.83 -4.43 -9.08
N ILE A 96 6.41 -3.23 -8.98
CA ILE A 96 7.76 -3.06 -8.40
C ILE A 96 7.73 -2.01 -7.31
N THR A 97 7.38 -0.77 -7.64
CA THR A 97 7.53 0.35 -6.70
C THR A 97 6.63 0.20 -5.49
N ASP A 98 5.33 -0.01 -5.66
CA ASP A 98 4.38 -0.02 -4.55
C ASP A 98 4.57 -1.22 -3.60
N PRO A 99 4.82 -2.45 -4.11
CA PRO A 99 5.26 -3.56 -3.26
C PRO A 99 6.57 -3.26 -2.53
N LEU A 100 7.55 -2.65 -3.20
CA LEU A 100 8.83 -2.30 -2.59
C LEU A 100 8.65 -1.25 -1.49
N LEU A 101 7.84 -0.22 -1.70
CA LEU A 101 7.54 0.80 -0.70
C LEU A 101 6.83 0.23 0.52
N SER A 102 5.89 -0.68 0.30
CA SER A 102 5.22 -1.41 1.39
C SER A 102 6.23 -2.21 2.22
N VAL A 103 7.18 -2.89 1.57
CA VAL A 103 8.27 -3.61 2.28
C VAL A 103 9.23 -2.65 2.99
N ILE A 104 9.63 -1.55 2.37
CA ILE A 104 10.50 -0.53 2.99
C ILE A 104 9.81 0.07 4.23
N GLY A 105 8.53 0.42 4.11
CA GLY A 105 7.70 0.87 5.23
C GLY A 105 7.72 -0.14 6.36
N ALA A 106 7.47 -1.41 6.08
CA ALA A 106 7.56 -2.46 7.09
C ALA A 106 8.94 -2.55 7.74
N ILE A 107 10.03 -2.55 6.98
CA ILE A 107 11.40 -2.59 7.53
C ILE A 107 11.65 -1.41 8.50
N ILE A 108 11.19 -0.21 8.15
CA ILE A 108 11.27 0.98 9.01
C ILE A 108 10.40 0.82 10.25
N GLY A 109 9.16 0.33 10.11
CA GLY A 109 8.25 0.06 11.22
C GLY A 109 8.81 -0.98 12.19
N PHE A 110 9.58 -1.94 11.70
CA PHE A 110 10.28 -2.92 12.53
C PHE A 110 11.38 -2.25 13.36
N ARG A 111 12.13 -1.32 12.77
CA ARG A 111 13.20 -0.58 13.45
C ARG A 111 12.68 0.48 14.44
N PHE A 112 11.54 1.09 14.13
CA PHE A 112 10.96 2.20 14.90
C PHE A 112 9.49 1.94 15.29
N PRO A 113 9.22 1.11 16.31
CA PRO A 113 7.86 0.73 16.68
C PRO A 113 6.95 1.88 17.08
N LEU A 114 7.52 2.99 17.56
CA LEU A 114 6.78 4.19 17.95
C LEU A 114 6.07 4.87 16.76
N LEU A 115 6.47 4.57 15.51
CA LEU A 115 5.82 5.09 14.31
C LEU A 115 4.45 4.45 14.05
N ALA A 116 4.11 3.34 14.71
CA ALA A 116 2.86 2.62 14.46
C ALA A 116 1.61 3.50 14.52
N TRP A 117 1.45 4.28 15.60
CA TRP A 117 0.27 5.12 15.80
C TRP A 117 0.25 6.35 14.90
N PRO A 118 1.34 7.15 14.80
CA PRO A 118 1.39 8.24 13.84
C PRO A 118 1.06 7.80 12.42
N THR A 119 1.65 6.70 11.96
CA THR A 119 1.42 6.19 10.61
C THR A 119 -0.03 5.72 10.42
N ARG A 120 -0.64 5.03 11.38
CA ARG A 120 -2.06 4.63 11.30
C ARG A 120 -2.99 5.83 11.21
N ILE A 121 -2.75 6.86 12.01
CA ILE A 121 -3.54 8.10 11.99
C ILE A 121 -3.38 8.76 10.62
N LEU A 122 -2.17 8.82 10.08
CA LEU A 122 -1.91 9.38 8.76
C LEU A 122 -2.56 8.58 7.64
N CYS A 123 -2.41 7.25 7.59
CA CYS A 123 -3.10 6.34 6.65
C CYS A 123 -4.62 6.58 6.66
N VAL A 124 -5.24 6.50 7.84
CA VAL A 124 -6.70 6.66 7.96
C VAL A 124 -7.13 8.05 7.53
N SER A 125 -6.40 9.09 7.94
CA SER A 125 -6.71 10.47 7.54
C SER A 125 -6.55 10.65 6.03
N TRP A 126 -5.48 10.10 5.45
CA TRP A 126 -5.20 10.13 4.02
C TRP A 126 -6.35 9.47 3.24
N LEU A 127 -6.70 8.23 3.57
CA LEU A 127 -7.81 7.52 2.94
C LEU A 127 -9.14 8.26 3.10
N LEU A 128 -9.47 8.74 4.30
CA LEU A 128 -10.74 9.46 4.55
C LEU A 128 -10.84 10.73 3.71
N ILE A 129 -9.75 11.49 3.61
CA ILE A 129 -9.71 12.72 2.85
C ILE A 129 -9.75 12.42 1.34
N HIS A 130 -8.83 11.59 0.84
CA HIS A 130 -8.64 11.40 -0.60
C HIS A 130 -9.72 10.55 -1.27
N VAL A 131 -10.34 9.62 -0.55
CA VAL A 131 -11.41 8.78 -1.12
C VAL A 131 -12.77 9.46 -1.06
N PHE A 132 -13.12 10.16 0.04
CA PHE A 132 -14.48 10.67 0.22
C PHE A 132 -14.66 12.14 -0.16
N TYR A 133 -13.60 12.95 -0.14
CA TYR A 133 -13.72 14.37 -0.44
C TYR A 133 -13.39 14.71 -1.89
N PHE A 134 -12.48 13.96 -2.52
CA PHE A 134 -11.93 14.32 -3.82
C PHE A 134 -12.51 13.49 -4.98
N PRO A 135 -12.59 14.09 -6.18
CA PRO A 135 -13.38 13.53 -7.29
C PRO A 135 -12.76 12.27 -7.93
N HIS A 136 -11.44 12.12 -7.91
CA HIS A 136 -10.73 10.97 -8.47
C HIS A 136 -9.35 10.81 -7.83
N SER A 137 -8.70 9.65 -8.02
CA SER A 137 -7.47 9.29 -7.31
C SER A 137 -6.26 10.17 -7.64
N MET A 138 -6.20 10.76 -8.83
CA MET A 138 -5.06 11.54 -9.31
C MET A 138 -5.23 13.06 -9.24
N TYR A 139 -6.27 13.57 -8.57
CA TYR A 139 -6.62 15.00 -8.57
C TYR A 139 -5.49 15.92 -8.08
N LEU A 140 -4.63 15.45 -7.15
CA LEU A 140 -3.51 16.26 -6.66
C LEU A 140 -2.51 16.61 -7.76
N HIS A 141 -2.28 15.71 -8.71
CA HIS A 141 -1.39 16.00 -9.84
C HIS A 141 -2.00 16.99 -10.83
N GLU A 142 -3.33 17.13 -10.87
CA GLU A 142 -3.97 18.18 -11.67
C GLU A 142 -3.83 19.56 -11.01
N ILE A 143 -3.80 19.61 -9.67
CA ILE A 143 -3.65 20.85 -8.91
C ILE A 143 -2.18 21.32 -8.86
N LEU A 144 -1.23 20.38 -8.81
CA LEU A 144 0.20 20.66 -8.63
C LEU A 144 0.97 20.91 -9.95
N ASN A 145 0.34 20.69 -11.11
CA ASN A 145 0.89 20.99 -12.44
C ASN A 145 0.37 22.35 -12.95
#